data_AF-A0A4D8Q5P3-F1
#
_entry.id   AF-A0A4D8Q5P3-F1
#
_cell.length_a   1.000
_cell.length_b   1.000
_cell.length_c   1.000
_cell.angle_alpha   90.00
_cell.angle_beta   90.00
_cell.angle_gamma   90.00
#
_symmetry.space_group_name_H-M   'P 1'
#
loop_
_entity.id
_entity.type
_entity.pdbx_description
1 polymer ?
#
loop_
_entity_poly.entity_id
_entity_poly.type
_entity_poly.pdbx_seq_one_letter_code
_entity_poly.pdbx_strand_id
1 'polypeptide(L)'
;MTLLTTGERTLFWHGETDELEENLAGITAEALAHARHRSGGDAAAAIDLLLTESGQEPDMVRRLLMVRELHSRSVLRAGPRASLAFIHLMAGEAVQRAGLARRVVSMLASAEKGIGLEEEMKSYLAGKAKEIVMLASEQALASGGALVKLLSDSRYRVTGGDIVVEPGVRMALGHVLTALSGDGHALWKFRNGLSEGREEFDRAVVGHWAELSCAVSDTVLGLFRSSARPSPSEYIGAFPAGFDESGLLERIIDELAWRQGLRDGFRGGADGAEWLSVVARFRAWNPAHLRKLALLESLLGEESAPMLAAIRIGVARLWDTHRAEAVYGALTLLRHARRLKEWRKQLADADEERVCMEFVRNLPDGAAVVAIRNKWESLPVAPGGAPREWGLLSDRAKDVWRTRLSSELKDKPDVLKGVVEFALSWAPKDVYADLEPMLIVMITEARIDAHLEMIAGLGDGVAALRAEALIEHLRLGQPS
;
A
#
# COMPACT_ATOMS: atom_id res chain seq x y z
N MET A 1 22.02 5.30 -43.50
CA MET A 1 21.77 6.14 -44.69
C MET A 1 20.26 6.34 -44.82
N THR A 2 19.78 7.57 -44.67
CA THR A 2 18.35 7.94 -44.75
C THR A 2 18.10 8.69 -46.05
N LEU A 3 17.00 8.35 -46.72
CA LEU A 3 16.56 8.99 -47.95
C LEU A 3 15.62 10.16 -47.60
N LEU A 4 15.98 11.39 -47.94
CA LEU A 4 15.14 12.59 -47.77
C LEU A 4 14.62 13.01 -49.15
N THR A 5 13.30 13.13 -49.31
CA THR A 5 12.69 13.47 -50.60
C THR A 5 11.76 14.67 -50.50
N THR A 6 11.86 15.58 -51.47
CA THR A 6 10.85 16.60 -51.78
C THR A 6 10.57 16.53 -53.26
N GLY A 7 9.37 16.08 -53.65
CA GLY A 7 8.84 16.14 -55.03
C GLY A 7 9.80 15.66 -56.14
N GLU A 8 10.78 16.49 -56.48
CA GLU A 8 11.77 16.33 -57.54
C GLU A 8 13.22 16.04 -57.08
N ARG A 9 13.52 15.98 -55.77
CA ARG A 9 14.90 15.76 -55.27
C ARG A 9 14.96 14.68 -54.20
N THR A 10 16.00 13.84 -54.30
CA THR A 10 16.35 12.79 -53.34
C THR A 10 17.74 13.06 -52.77
N LEU A 11 17.84 13.19 -51.46
CA LEU A 11 19.09 13.42 -50.73
C LEU A 11 19.40 12.21 -49.85
N PHE A 12 20.68 11.82 -49.79
CA PHE A 12 21.19 10.76 -48.93
C PHE A 12 21.85 11.39 -47.70
N TRP A 13 21.39 11.03 -46.51
CA TRP A 13 21.95 11.51 -45.24
C TRP A 13 22.57 10.36 -44.45
N HIS A 14 23.79 10.56 -43.93
CA HIS A 14 24.57 9.52 -43.27
C HIS A 14 24.33 9.42 -41.75
N GLY A 15 23.60 10.34 -41.14
CA GLY A 15 23.14 10.18 -39.76
C GLY A 15 24.08 10.71 -38.68
N GLU A 16 25.14 11.45 -39.05
CA GLU A 16 26.11 11.97 -38.09
C GLU A 16 25.66 13.34 -37.53
N THR A 17 25.77 13.50 -36.21
CA THR A 17 25.34 14.69 -35.45
C THR A 17 26.05 15.98 -35.88
N ASP A 18 27.28 15.86 -36.36
CA ASP A 18 28.13 17.01 -36.71
C ASP A 18 27.69 17.64 -38.05
N GLU A 19 27.28 16.82 -39.03
CA GLU A 19 26.64 17.32 -40.27
C GLU A 19 25.31 18.04 -39.98
N LEU A 20 24.56 17.61 -38.95
CA LEU A 20 23.29 18.22 -38.58
C LEU A 20 23.48 19.64 -38.01
N GLU A 21 24.49 19.84 -37.17
CA GLU A 21 24.80 21.12 -36.53
C GLU A 21 25.42 22.16 -37.48
N GLU A 22 26.24 21.71 -38.43
CA GLU A 22 26.82 22.56 -39.48
C GLU A 22 25.74 23.04 -40.45
N ASN A 23 24.79 22.16 -40.80
CA ASN A 23 23.67 22.52 -41.67
C ASN A 23 22.69 23.49 -40.97
N LEU A 24 22.38 23.34 -39.69
CA LEU A 24 21.45 24.25 -39.00
C LEU A 24 22.01 25.67 -38.73
N ALA A 25 23.28 25.94 -39.03
CA ALA A 25 23.96 27.22 -38.75
C ALA A 25 23.33 28.46 -39.44
N GLY A 26 22.56 28.26 -40.51
CA GLY A 26 21.99 29.35 -41.31
C GLY A 26 20.47 29.57 -41.18
N ILE A 27 19.79 28.84 -40.30
CA ILE A 27 18.35 29.06 -40.01
C ILE A 27 18.26 29.88 -38.72
N THR A 28 17.81 31.13 -38.81
CA THR A 28 17.62 32.00 -37.64
C THR A 28 16.29 31.73 -36.96
N ALA A 29 16.23 31.95 -35.64
CA ALA A 29 14.97 31.87 -34.88
C ALA A 29 13.91 32.85 -35.43
N GLU A 30 14.33 34.00 -35.96
CA GLU A 30 13.46 34.99 -36.60
C GLU A 30 12.80 34.46 -37.89
N ALA A 31 13.56 33.77 -38.74
CA ALA A 31 13.02 33.19 -39.98
C ALA A 31 11.97 32.12 -39.67
N LEU A 32 12.24 31.27 -38.65
CA LEU A 32 11.27 30.28 -38.18
C LEU A 32 10.04 30.92 -37.53
N ALA A 33 10.20 32.01 -36.78
CA ALA A 33 9.09 32.73 -36.16
C ALA A 33 8.19 33.41 -37.21
N HIS A 34 8.79 34.02 -38.23
CA HIS A 34 8.06 34.69 -39.31
C HIS A 34 7.25 33.70 -40.16
N ALA A 35 7.86 32.58 -40.55
CA ALA A 35 7.16 31.53 -41.30
C ALA A 35 6.02 30.90 -40.50
N ARG A 36 6.23 30.69 -39.20
CA ARG A 36 5.21 30.14 -38.30
C ARG A 36 4.02 31.07 -38.14
N HIS A 37 4.25 32.38 -38.02
CA HIS A 37 3.18 33.38 -38.01
C HIS A 37 2.36 33.35 -39.31
N ARG A 38 3.04 33.28 -40.46
CA ARG A 38 2.37 33.23 -41.78
C ARG A 38 1.61 31.92 -42.05
N SER A 39 1.96 30.86 -41.36
CA SER A 39 1.35 29.53 -41.51
C SER A 39 0.23 29.28 -40.49
N GLY A 40 -0.31 30.34 -39.87
CA GLY A 40 -1.38 30.22 -38.89
C GLY A 40 -0.97 29.49 -37.61
N GLY A 41 0.33 29.39 -37.33
CA GLY A 41 0.88 28.69 -36.16
C GLY A 41 1.19 27.20 -36.36
N ASP A 42 0.86 26.61 -37.51
CA ASP A 42 1.17 25.22 -37.87
C ASP A 42 2.65 25.07 -38.24
N ALA A 43 3.34 24.11 -37.62
CA ALA A 43 4.79 23.96 -37.71
C ALA A 43 5.20 23.17 -38.95
N ALA A 44 4.45 22.14 -39.31
CA ALA A 44 4.64 21.41 -40.56
C ALA A 44 4.42 22.34 -41.77
N ALA A 45 3.36 23.15 -41.73
CA ALA A 45 3.06 24.15 -42.74
C ALA A 45 4.10 25.27 -42.77
N ALA A 46 4.67 25.68 -41.63
CA ALA A 46 5.76 26.66 -41.59
C ALA A 46 7.06 26.14 -42.22
N ILE A 47 7.40 24.88 -41.97
CA ILE A 47 8.55 24.23 -42.61
C ILE A 47 8.31 24.08 -44.11
N ASP A 48 7.11 23.67 -44.52
CA ASP A 48 6.74 23.53 -45.93
C ASP A 48 6.66 24.91 -46.64
N LEU A 49 6.24 25.98 -45.95
CA LEU A 49 6.27 27.36 -46.44
C LEU A 49 7.72 27.79 -46.67
N LEU A 50 8.61 27.60 -45.70
CA LEU A 50 10.03 27.90 -45.84
C LEU A 50 10.68 27.07 -46.95
N LEU A 51 10.31 25.79 -47.10
CA LEU A 51 10.80 24.93 -48.18
C LEU A 51 10.40 25.44 -49.55
N THR A 52 9.19 26.00 -49.65
CA THR A 52 8.64 26.57 -50.88
C THR A 52 9.27 27.94 -51.19
N GLU A 53 9.51 28.77 -50.17
CA GLU A 53 10.10 30.11 -50.31
C GLU A 53 11.61 30.08 -50.57
N SER A 54 12.30 29.07 -50.06
CA SER A 54 13.74 28.87 -50.26
C SER A 54 14.09 28.28 -51.64
N GLY A 55 13.12 28.26 -52.57
CA GLY A 55 13.05 27.47 -53.80
C GLY A 55 14.20 27.56 -54.80
N GLN A 56 15.32 28.21 -54.49
CA GLN A 56 16.54 28.21 -55.32
C GLN A 56 17.86 28.04 -54.55
N GLU A 57 17.86 27.89 -53.22
CA GLU A 57 19.08 27.57 -52.45
C GLU A 57 19.08 26.09 -52.04
N PRO A 58 19.87 25.22 -52.71
CA PRO A 58 19.91 23.79 -52.42
C PRO A 58 20.28 23.48 -50.97
N ASP A 59 21.14 24.31 -50.37
CA ASP A 59 21.57 24.16 -48.98
C ASP A 59 20.43 24.48 -48.01
N MET A 60 19.63 25.52 -48.26
CA MET A 60 18.48 25.87 -47.39
C MET A 60 17.38 24.81 -47.45
N VAL A 61 17.10 24.26 -48.63
CA VAL A 61 16.14 23.15 -48.81
C VAL A 61 16.61 21.89 -48.07
N ARG A 62 17.92 21.56 -48.12
CA ARG A 62 18.49 20.45 -47.36
C ARG A 62 18.33 20.64 -45.85
N ARG A 63 18.57 21.85 -45.35
CA ARG A 63 18.45 22.22 -43.93
C ARG A 63 17.02 22.09 -43.40
N LEU A 64 16.05 22.60 -44.15
CA LEU A 64 14.63 22.54 -43.79
C LEU A 64 14.06 21.12 -43.87
N LEU A 65 14.55 20.29 -44.80
CA LEU A 65 14.22 18.86 -44.84
C LEU A 65 14.76 18.09 -43.64
N MET A 66 15.95 18.45 -43.15
CA MET A 66 16.52 17.87 -41.92
C MET A 66 15.72 18.29 -40.67
N VAL A 67 15.20 19.53 -40.63
CA VAL A 67 14.27 19.99 -39.59
C VAL A 67 12.94 19.21 -39.65
N ARG A 68 12.40 18.95 -40.85
CA ARG A 68 11.22 18.10 -41.06
C ARG A 68 11.45 16.65 -40.63
N GLU A 69 12.65 16.11 -40.84
CA GLU A 69 13.00 14.76 -40.39
C GLU A 69 13.27 14.69 -38.87
N LEU A 70 13.77 15.76 -38.25
CA LEU A 70 13.83 15.89 -36.78
C LEU A 70 12.43 15.95 -36.14
N HIS A 71 11.45 16.52 -36.86
CA HIS A 71 10.03 16.48 -36.48
C HIS A 71 9.44 15.06 -36.59
N SER A 72 9.87 14.30 -37.62
CA SER A 72 9.38 12.94 -37.90
C SER A 72 10.05 11.84 -37.05
N ARG A 73 11.34 11.98 -36.68
CA ARG A 73 12.14 10.96 -35.96
C ARG A 73 12.47 11.33 -34.51
N SER A 74 12.45 10.32 -33.64
CA SER A 74 12.91 10.40 -32.24
C SER A 74 14.44 10.41 -32.12
N VAL A 75 15.12 11.46 -32.59
CA VAL A 75 16.58 11.56 -32.45
C VAL A 75 16.95 11.98 -31.02
N LEU A 76 17.43 11.02 -30.23
CA LEU A 76 17.86 11.19 -28.82
C LEU A 76 19.23 11.86 -28.66
N ARG A 77 19.95 12.08 -29.77
CA ARG A 77 21.24 12.79 -29.82
C ARG A 77 21.12 13.90 -30.87
N ALA A 78 20.41 14.96 -30.51
CA ALA A 78 20.36 16.18 -31.29
C ALA A 78 21.38 17.15 -30.71
N GLY A 79 22.17 17.81 -31.55
CA GLY A 79 23.05 18.86 -31.08
C GLY A 79 22.26 20.11 -30.62
N PRO A 80 22.98 21.16 -30.18
CA PRO A 80 22.37 22.36 -29.61
C PRO A 80 21.38 23.08 -30.55
N ARG A 81 21.68 23.20 -31.85
CA ARG A 81 20.81 23.90 -32.81
C ARG A 81 19.59 23.08 -33.19
N ALA A 82 19.75 21.76 -33.30
CA ALA A 82 18.64 20.85 -33.54
C ALA A 82 17.64 20.84 -32.37
N SER A 83 18.16 20.96 -31.15
CA SER A 83 17.35 21.11 -29.94
C SER A 83 16.54 22.41 -29.93
N LEU A 84 17.13 23.53 -30.36
CA LEU A 84 16.45 24.82 -30.49
C LEU A 84 15.30 24.75 -31.52
N ALA A 85 15.57 24.19 -32.71
CA ALA A 85 14.57 24.05 -33.76
C ALA A 85 13.39 23.18 -33.30
N PHE A 86 13.66 22.07 -32.59
CA PHE A 86 12.62 21.19 -32.07
C PHE A 86 11.68 21.92 -31.08
N ILE A 87 12.23 22.63 -30.09
CA ILE A 87 11.42 23.35 -29.08
C ILE A 87 10.58 24.46 -29.72
N HIS A 88 11.15 25.18 -30.69
CA HIS A 88 10.45 26.26 -31.39
C HIS A 88 9.30 25.76 -32.28
N LEU A 89 9.46 24.59 -32.91
CA LEU A 89 8.49 24.04 -33.86
C LEU A 89 7.41 23.20 -33.18
N MET A 90 7.74 22.43 -32.14
CA MET A 90 6.79 21.50 -31.50
C MET A 90 5.73 22.14 -30.60
N ALA A 91 5.83 23.42 -30.25
CA ALA A 91 4.73 24.11 -29.61
C ALA A 91 3.51 24.02 -30.54
N GLY A 92 2.41 23.35 -30.18
CA GLY A 92 1.17 23.34 -30.98
C GLY A 92 0.83 22.09 -31.82
N GLU A 93 1.74 21.15 -32.07
CA GLU A 93 1.41 19.89 -32.80
C GLU A 93 1.56 18.63 -31.94
N ALA A 94 0.45 17.91 -31.80
CA ALA A 94 0.25 16.55 -31.29
C ALA A 94 1.26 16.02 -30.24
N VAL A 95 1.03 16.45 -29.00
CA VAL A 95 1.64 16.00 -27.74
C VAL A 95 1.14 14.59 -27.33
N GLN A 96 1.14 13.62 -28.24
CA GLN A 96 0.76 12.22 -27.92
C GLN A 96 1.96 11.31 -27.58
N ARG A 97 3.19 11.85 -27.58
CA ARG A 97 4.41 11.06 -27.46
C ARG A 97 4.91 11.01 -26.01
N ALA A 98 4.78 9.84 -25.42
CA ALA A 98 5.65 9.30 -24.38
C ALA A 98 7.10 9.87 -24.37
N GLY A 99 7.58 10.34 -23.21
CA GLY A 99 8.96 10.83 -23.06
C GLY A 99 9.22 12.27 -23.53
N LEU A 100 8.18 13.04 -23.88
CA LEU A 100 8.32 14.41 -24.37
C LEU A 100 8.97 15.34 -23.33
N ALA A 101 8.53 15.31 -22.06
CA ALA A 101 9.02 16.23 -21.04
C ALA A 101 10.52 16.05 -20.73
N ARG A 102 11.01 14.80 -20.57
CA ARG A 102 12.46 14.52 -20.44
C ARG A 102 13.25 15.08 -21.61
N ARG A 103 12.73 14.86 -22.82
CA ARG A 103 13.39 15.25 -24.07
C ARG A 103 13.47 16.76 -24.17
N VAL A 104 12.36 17.45 -23.92
CA VAL A 104 12.29 18.92 -23.92
C VAL A 104 13.27 19.52 -22.91
N VAL A 105 13.34 18.97 -21.68
CA VAL A 105 14.31 19.43 -20.67
C VAL A 105 15.76 19.16 -21.11
N SER A 106 16.05 17.99 -21.67
CA SER A 106 17.40 17.66 -22.18
C SER A 106 17.80 18.53 -23.37
N MET A 107 16.86 18.82 -24.27
CA MET A 107 17.06 19.68 -25.44
C MET A 107 17.28 21.12 -25.02
N LEU A 108 16.50 21.62 -24.05
CA LEU A 108 16.68 22.95 -23.48
C LEU A 108 18.10 23.10 -22.89
N ALA A 109 18.52 22.15 -22.06
CA ALA A 109 19.86 22.15 -21.48
C ALA A 109 20.99 22.02 -22.53
N SER A 110 20.75 21.30 -23.63
CA SER A 110 21.71 21.17 -24.74
C SER A 110 21.84 22.48 -25.52
N ALA A 111 20.73 23.14 -25.82
CA ALA A 111 20.70 24.44 -26.49
C ALA A 111 21.40 25.52 -25.66
N GLU A 112 21.13 25.57 -24.35
CA GLU A 112 21.74 26.54 -23.43
C GLU A 112 23.25 26.37 -23.25
N LYS A 113 23.76 25.14 -23.27
CA LYS A 113 25.20 24.85 -23.10
C LYS A 113 26.01 25.00 -24.38
N GLY A 114 25.41 24.65 -25.51
CA GLY A 114 26.13 24.53 -26.78
C GLY A 114 25.99 25.73 -27.71
N ILE A 115 25.08 26.66 -27.42
CA ILE A 115 24.93 27.92 -28.13
C ILE A 115 25.12 29.04 -27.11
N GLY A 116 25.96 30.02 -27.42
CA GLY A 116 26.11 31.25 -26.62
C GLY A 116 24.85 32.12 -26.73
N LEU A 117 23.73 31.65 -26.21
CA LEU A 117 22.44 32.33 -26.28
C LEU A 117 22.42 33.53 -25.34
N GLU A 118 21.86 34.64 -25.84
CA GLU A 118 21.50 35.79 -25.02
C GLU A 118 20.36 35.42 -24.04
N GLU A 119 20.27 36.12 -22.91
CA GLU A 119 19.29 35.82 -21.85
C GLU A 119 17.84 35.90 -22.34
N GLU A 120 17.53 36.80 -23.28
CA GLU A 120 16.20 36.92 -23.87
C GLU A 120 15.80 35.65 -24.66
N MET A 121 16.75 35.08 -25.40
CA MET A 121 16.54 33.84 -26.16
C MET A 121 16.43 32.62 -25.25
N LYS A 122 17.19 32.57 -24.14
CA LYS A 122 17.03 31.54 -23.11
C LYS A 122 15.63 31.60 -22.49
N SER A 123 15.18 32.79 -22.10
CA SER A 123 13.84 33.02 -21.56
C SER A 123 12.73 32.60 -22.54
N TYR A 124 12.89 32.95 -23.82
CA TYR A 124 11.97 32.55 -24.88
C TYR A 124 11.87 31.01 -25.02
N LEU A 125 13.02 30.32 -25.11
CA LEU A 125 13.05 28.86 -25.25
C LEU A 125 12.49 28.15 -24.02
N ALA A 126 12.78 28.66 -22.82
CA ALA A 126 12.20 28.15 -21.58
C ALA A 126 10.67 28.31 -21.58
N GLY A 127 10.15 29.45 -22.06
CA GLY A 127 8.71 29.69 -22.23
C GLY A 127 8.05 28.67 -23.18
N LYS A 128 8.66 28.43 -24.35
CA LYS A 128 8.16 27.44 -25.33
C LYS A 128 8.22 26.01 -24.80
N ALA A 129 9.33 25.66 -24.15
CA ALA A 129 9.48 24.37 -23.48
C ALA A 129 8.39 24.16 -22.40
N LYS A 130 8.09 25.20 -21.63
CA LYS A 130 7.02 25.18 -20.61
C LYS A 130 5.64 24.99 -21.24
N GLU A 131 5.31 25.68 -22.33
CA GLU A 131 4.04 25.50 -23.07
C GLU A 131 3.84 24.05 -23.52
N ILE A 132 4.90 23.42 -24.06
CA ILE A 132 4.87 22.03 -24.52
C ILE A 132 4.61 21.07 -23.34
N VAL A 133 5.33 21.25 -22.23
CA VAL A 133 5.15 20.40 -21.03
C VAL A 133 3.78 20.64 -20.39
N MET A 134 3.25 21.87 -20.43
CA MET A 134 1.94 22.22 -19.89
C MET A 134 0.82 21.47 -20.63
N LEU A 135 0.82 21.50 -21.96
CA LEU A 135 -0.14 20.73 -22.78
C LEU A 135 -0.02 19.22 -22.52
N ALA A 136 1.20 18.71 -22.32
CA ALA A 136 1.42 17.31 -21.97
C ALA A 136 0.85 16.96 -20.59
N SER A 137 1.03 17.84 -19.62
CA SER A 137 0.50 17.72 -18.26
C SER A 137 -1.03 17.68 -18.25
N GLU A 138 -1.70 18.59 -18.97
CA GLU A 138 -3.17 18.62 -19.07
C GLU A 138 -3.73 17.33 -19.68
N GLN A 139 -3.12 16.83 -20.76
CA GLN A 139 -3.53 15.57 -21.37
C GLN A 139 -3.23 14.37 -20.46
N ALA A 140 -2.11 14.40 -19.74
CA ALA A 140 -1.72 13.33 -18.84
C ALA A 140 -2.67 13.21 -17.65
N LEU A 141 -3.24 14.31 -17.15
CA LEU A 141 -4.24 14.29 -16.08
C LEU A 141 -5.54 13.58 -16.49
N ALA A 142 -5.83 13.45 -17.79
CA ALA A 142 -7.00 12.71 -18.27
C ALA A 142 -6.85 11.17 -18.17
N SER A 143 -5.64 10.65 -17.94
CA SER A 143 -5.37 9.21 -17.83
C SER A 143 -4.20 8.93 -16.89
N GLY A 144 -4.45 8.20 -15.80
CA GLY A 144 -3.41 7.85 -14.82
C GLY A 144 -2.16 7.20 -15.44
N GLY A 145 -2.32 6.35 -16.46
CA GLY A 145 -1.18 5.75 -17.18
C GLY A 145 -0.32 6.75 -17.96
N ALA A 146 -0.94 7.78 -18.55
CA ALA A 146 -0.22 8.86 -19.23
C ALA A 146 0.53 9.75 -18.20
N LEU A 147 -0.09 10.01 -17.05
CA LEU A 147 0.52 10.72 -15.93
C LEU A 147 1.74 10.01 -15.35
N VAL A 148 1.64 8.71 -15.11
CA VAL A 148 2.78 7.89 -14.66
C VAL A 148 3.94 8.00 -15.64
N LYS A 149 3.65 7.94 -16.94
CA LYS A 149 4.67 8.04 -17.99
C LYS A 149 5.34 9.41 -18.00
N LEU A 150 4.56 10.48 -17.98
CA LEU A 150 5.05 11.86 -17.93
C LEU A 150 5.98 12.07 -16.72
N LEU A 151 5.56 11.61 -15.55
CA LEU A 151 6.28 11.80 -14.29
C LEU A 151 7.53 10.93 -14.23
N SER A 152 7.45 9.66 -14.65
CA SER A 152 8.63 8.78 -14.75
C SER A 152 9.71 9.37 -15.64
N ASP A 153 9.31 10.13 -16.67
CA ASP A 153 10.22 10.78 -17.61
C ASP A 153 10.75 12.13 -17.12
N SER A 154 10.16 12.77 -16.11
CA SER A 154 10.48 14.14 -15.74
C SER A 154 11.17 14.26 -14.39
N ARG A 155 11.86 15.39 -14.16
CA ARG A 155 12.17 15.83 -12.80
C ARG A 155 10.98 16.63 -12.28
N TYR A 156 10.55 16.31 -11.07
CA TYR A 156 9.42 16.96 -10.44
C TYR A 156 9.61 17.05 -8.92
N ARG A 157 8.96 18.04 -8.33
CA ARG A 157 8.92 18.27 -6.88
C ARG A 157 7.53 18.71 -6.46
N VAL A 158 7.22 18.56 -5.18
CA VAL A 158 6.00 19.12 -4.58
C VAL A 158 6.34 20.40 -3.83
N THR A 159 5.58 21.46 -4.07
CA THR A 159 5.67 22.70 -3.29
C THR A 159 4.37 23.50 -3.37
N GLY A 160 3.86 23.94 -2.21
CA GLY A 160 2.74 24.88 -2.13
C GLY A 160 1.42 24.32 -2.66
N GLY A 161 1.17 23.02 -2.48
CA GLY A 161 0.00 22.32 -2.98
C GLY A 161 0.08 21.92 -4.46
N ASP A 162 1.19 22.22 -5.14
CA ASP A 162 1.41 21.92 -6.54
C ASP A 162 2.53 20.91 -6.74
N ILE A 163 2.39 20.11 -7.81
CA ILE A 163 3.50 19.39 -8.42
C ILE A 163 4.11 20.30 -9.47
N VAL A 164 5.39 20.59 -9.31
CA VAL A 164 6.19 21.36 -10.26
C VAL A 164 7.00 20.40 -11.11
N VAL A 165 6.65 20.30 -12.39
CA VAL A 165 7.38 19.53 -13.40
C VAL A 165 8.30 20.47 -14.18
N GLU A 166 9.56 20.11 -14.36
CA GLU A 166 10.49 20.90 -15.16
C GLU A 166 10.00 21.05 -16.62
N PRO A 167 10.07 22.24 -17.25
CA PRO A 167 10.70 23.49 -16.79
C PRO A 167 9.73 24.48 -16.11
N GLY A 168 9.10 24.07 -14.99
CA GLY A 168 8.30 24.96 -14.13
C GLY A 168 6.79 24.93 -14.37
N VAL A 169 6.26 23.86 -14.97
CA VAL A 169 4.82 23.61 -15.10
C VAL A 169 4.26 23.20 -13.74
N ARG A 170 3.13 23.80 -13.34
CA ARG A 170 2.46 23.51 -12.08
C ARG A 170 1.17 22.77 -12.32
N MET A 171 0.96 21.69 -11.59
CA MET A 171 -0.29 20.95 -11.54
C MET A 171 -0.77 20.87 -10.09
N ALA A 172 -2.04 21.15 -9.84
CA ALA A 172 -2.61 20.99 -8.51
C ALA A 172 -2.44 19.53 -8.05
N LEU A 173 -1.87 19.34 -6.86
CA LEU A 173 -1.57 18.02 -6.31
C LEU A 173 -2.83 17.17 -6.15
N GLY A 174 -3.96 17.77 -5.76
CA GLY A 174 -5.25 17.08 -5.66
C GLY A 174 -5.67 16.44 -6.99
N HIS A 175 -5.57 17.16 -8.12
CA HIS A 175 -5.91 16.60 -9.43
C HIS A 175 -5.00 15.43 -9.83
N VAL A 176 -3.72 15.49 -9.47
CA VAL A 176 -2.79 14.39 -9.70
C VAL A 176 -3.18 13.17 -8.86
N LEU A 177 -3.51 13.35 -7.59
CA LEU A 177 -3.97 12.26 -6.73
C LEU A 177 -5.25 11.62 -7.26
N THR A 178 -6.23 12.42 -7.67
CA THR A 178 -7.47 11.91 -8.28
C THR A 178 -7.18 11.13 -9.57
N ALA A 179 -6.27 11.60 -10.43
CA ALA A 179 -5.89 10.90 -11.66
C ALA A 179 -5.14 9.57 -11.38
N LEU A 180 -4.45 9.47 -10.24
CA LEU A 180 -3.74 8.25 -9.80
C LEU A 180 -4.59 7.35 -8.90
N SER A 181 -5.82 7.75 -8.56
CA SER A 181 -6.69 7.02 -7.62
C SER A 181 -7.04 5.59 -8.05
N GLY A 182 -6.84 5.24 -9.32
CA GLY A 182 -7.02 3.87 -9.84
C GLY A 182 -5.76 3.00 -9.88
N ASP A 183 -4.58 3.54 -9.52
CA ASP A 183 -3.31 2.80 -9.59
C ASP A 183 -2.43 3.09 -8.35
N GLY A 184 -2.53 2.20 -7.36
CA GLY A 184 -1.74 2.33 -6.13
C GLY A 184 -0.24 2.15 -6.35
N HIS A 185 0.17 1.40 -7.38
CA HIS A 185 1.59 1.21 -7.69
C HIS A 185 2.19 2.48 -8.30
N ALA A 186 1.40 3.19 -9.12
CA ALA A 186 1.73 4.52 -9.60
C ALA A 186 1.94 5.53 -8.47
N LEU A 187 1.05 5.56 -7.48
CA LEU A 187 1.18 6.41 -6.29
C LEU A 187 2.51 6.16 -5.56
N TRP A 188 2.86 4.89 -5.34
CA TRP A 188 4.13 4.51 -4.70
C TRP A 188 5.35 4.92 -5.52
N LYS A 189 5.32 4.68 -6.84
CA LYS A 189 6.40 5.10 -7.76
C LYS A 189 6.58 6.61 -7.74
N PHE A 190 5.47 7.35 -7.76
CA PHE A 190 5.48 8.79 -7.71
C PHE A 190 6.12 9.29 -6.41
N ARG A 191 5.66 8.77 -5.27
CA ARG A 191 6.20 9.13 -3.96
C ARG A 191 7.72 8.93 -3.87
N ASN A 192 8.21 7.79 -4.37
CA ASN A 192 9.64 7.46 -4.29
C ASN A 192 10.50 8.20 -5.32
N GLY A 193 9.90 8.69 -6.41
CA GLY A 193 10.57 9.53 -7.39
C GLY A 193 10.73 11.00 -6.97
N LEU A 194 10.03 11.45 -5.91
CA LEU A 194 10.15 12.81 -5.40
C LEU A 194 11.53 13.07 -4.79
N SER A 195 12.24 14.06 -5.33
CA SER A 195 13.49 14.59 -4.76
C SER A 195 13.25 15.61 -3.65
N GLU A 196 12.14 16.35 -3.71
CA GLU A 196 11.73 17.38 -2.74
C GLU A 196 10.20 17.34 -2.54
N GLY A 197 9.72 17.74 -1.35
CA GLY A 197 8.28 17.87 -1.07
C GLY A 197 7.56 16.57 -0.67
N ARG A 198 8.30 15.52 -0.28
CA ARG A 198 7.71 14.22 0.12
C ARG A 198 6.73 14.34 1.29
N GLU A 199 7.04 15.15 2.30
CA GLU A 199 6.14 15.36 3.46
C GLU A 199 4.83 16.07 3.07
N GLU A 200 4.88 16.96 2.10
CA GLU A 200 3.70 17.65 1.57
C GLU A 200 2.83 16.69 0.74
N PHE A 201 3.47 15.86 -0.08
CA PHE A 201 2.81 14.77 -0.78
C PHE A 201 2.11 13.80 0.20
N ASP A 202 2.84 13.35 1.23
CA ASP A 202 2.33 12.43 2.23
C ASP A 202 1.11 13.01 2.97
N ARG A 203 1.13 14.30 3.34
CA ARG A 203 -0.04 14.99 3.92
C ARG A 203 -1.23 15.04 2.96
N ALA A 204 -0.99 15.30 1.68
CA ALA A 204 -2.06 15.35 0.68
C ALA A 204 -2.69 13.97 0.44
N VAL A 205 -1.88 12.90 0.44
CA VAL A 205 -2.37 11.51 0.36
C VAL A 205 -3.29 11.18 1.54
N VAL A 206 -2.93 11.59 2.76
CA VAL A 206 -3.80 11.43 3.94
C VAL A 206 -5.12 12.20 3.74
N GLY A 207 -5.06 13.43 3.23
CA GLY A 207 -6.25 14.24 2.95
C GLY A 207 -7.19 13.67 1.88
N HIS A 208 -6.67 12.87 0.92
CA HIS A 208 -7.45 12.24 -0.16
C HIS A 208 -7.64 10.73 0.04
N TRP A 209 -7.41 10.22 1.25
CA TRP A 209 -7.38 8.77 1.49
C TRP A 209 -8.66 8.03 1.05
N ALA A 210 -9.82 8.64 1.24
CA ALA A 210 -11.10 8.06 0.82
C ALA A 210 -11.10 7.67 -0.67
N GLU A 211 -10.50 8.48 -1.53
CA GLU A 211 -10.40 8.23 -2.97
C GLU A 211 -9.30 7.21 -3.32
N LEU A 212 -8.19 7.20 -2.56
CA LEU A 212 -7.00 6.39 -2.87
C LEU A 212 -7.04 4.99 -2.24
N SER A 213 -7.82 4.79 -1.18
CA SER A 213 -7.80 3.60 -0.33
C SER A 213 -8.03 2.30 -1.11
N CYS A 214 -8.95 2.29 -2.08
CA CYS A 214 -9.25 1.14 -2.91
C CYS A 214 -8.03 0.71 -3.74
N ALA A 215 -7.41 1.63 -4.48
CA ALA A 215 -6.27 1.28 -5.33
C ALA A 215 -5.01 0.90 -4.53
N VAL A 216 -4.79 1.53 -3.37
CA VAL A 216 -3.71 1.13 -2.46
C VAL A 216 -3.95 -0.30 -1.96
N SER A 217 -5.19 -0.60 -1.56
CA SER A 217 -5.57 -1.94 -1.08
C SER A 217 -5.44 -3.01 -2.16
N ASP A 218 -5.94 -2.73 -3.36
CA ASP A 218 -5.88 -3.66 -4.50
C ASP A 218 -4.44 -3.89 -4.94
N THR A 219 -3.59 -2.85 -4.89
CA THR A 219 -2.16 -2.98 -5.16
C THR A 219 -1.48 -3.86 -4.12
N VAL A 220 -1.72 -3.66 -2.83
CA VAL A 220 -1.15 -4.51 -1.76
C VAL A 220 -1.52 -5.98 -1.99
N LEU A 221 -2.80 -6.27 -2.21
CA LEU A 221 -3.26 -7.64 -2.45
C LEU A 221 -2.67 -8.22 -3.75
N GLY A 222 -2.53 -7.39 -4.79
CA GLY A 222 -1.86 -7.75 -6.03
C GLY A 222 -0.38 -8.07 -5.85
N LEU A 223 0.34 -7.31 -5.02
CA LEU A 223 1.74 -7.56 -4.68
C LEU A 223 1.90 -8.88 -3.95
N PHE A 224 1.04 -9.18 -2.97
CA PHE A 224 1.04 -10.48 -2.31
C PHE A 224 0.77 -11.63 -3.27
N ARG A 225 -0.14 -11.46 -4.24
CA ARG A 225 -0.50 -12.50 -5.22
C ARG A 225 0.57 -12.75 -6.28
N SER A 226 1.42 -11.77 -6.56
CA SER A 226 2.41 -11.82 -7.65
C SER A 226 3.86 -11.93 -7.20
N SER A 227 4.14 -11.72 -5.91
CA SER A 227 5.49 -11.56 -5.35
C SER A 227 6.33 -10.51 -6.10
N ALA A 228 5.66 -9.50 -6.67
CA ALA A 228 6.30 -8.43 -7.42
C ALA A 228 7.05 -7.46 -6.47
N ARG A 229 7.90 -6.62 -7.06
CA ARG A 229 8.58 -5.52 -6.35
C ARG A 229 7.79 -4.21 -6.51
N PRO A 230 7.71 -3.35 -5.48
CA PRO A 230 8.23 -3.53 -4.11
C PRO A 230 7.50 -4.65 -3.37
N SER A 231 8.11 -5.20 -2.31
CA SER A 231 7.38 -6.18 -1.49
C SER A 231 6.16 -5.53 -0.83
N PRO A 232 5.09 -6.28 -0.50
CA PRO A 232 3.94 -5.76 0.25
C PRO A 232 4.33 -4.94 1.48
N SER A 233 5.33 -5.41 2.23
CA SER A 233 5.87 -4.73 3.41
C SER A 233 6.58 -3.41 3.07
N GLU A 234 7.37 -3.37 2.00
CA GLU A 234 8.01 -2.15 1.51
C GLU A 234 6.98 -1.14 1.00
N TYR A 235 5.95 -1.62 0.31
CA TYR A 235 4.86 -0.81 -0.23
C TYR A 235 4.06 -0.13 0.88
N ILE A 236 3.54 -0.90 1.84
CA ILE A 236 2.75 -0.34 2.97
C ILE A 236 3.62 0.57 3.82
N GLY A 237 4.88 0.19 4.04
CA GLY A 237 5.85 1.00 4.78
C GLY A 237 6.16 2.36 4.14
N ALA A 238 5.82 2.56 2.87
CA ALA A 238 5.97 3.84 2.20
C ALA A 238 4.82 4.81 2.49
N PHE A 239 3.65 4.36 2.95
CA PHE A 239 2.54 5.28 3.22
C PHE A 239 2.69 5.95 4.60
N PRO A 240 2.37 7.24 4.74
CA PRO A 240 2.60 8.01 5.95
C PRO A 240 1.72 7.57 7.10
N ALA A 241 2.13 7.82 8.35
CA ALA A 241 1.27 7.57 9.50
C ALA A 241 0.02 8.45 9.48
N GLY A 242 -1.17 7.86 9.68
CA GLY A 242 -2.44 8.60 9.81
C GLY A 242 -3.49 8.28 8.76
N PHE A 243 -3.23 7.37 7.82
CA PHE A 243 -4.31 6.78 7.01
C PHE A 243 -5.17 5.84 7.86
N ASP A 244 -6.46 5.76 7.55
CA ASP A 244 -7.31 4.73 8.14
C ASP A 244 -6.97 3.39 7.48
N GLU A 245 -6.16 2.62 8.17
CA GLU A 245 -5.65 1.34 7.72
C GLU A 245 -6.62 0.19 8.03
N SER A 246 -7.73 0.44 8.74
CA SER A 246 -8.58 -0.62 9.32
C SER A 246 -9.22 -1.51 8.26
N GLY A 247 -9.81 -0.91 7.22
CA GLY A 247 -10.42 -1.66 6.11
C GLY A 247 -9.40 -2.45 5.30
N LEU A 248 -8.17 -1.96 5.16
CA LEU A 248 -7.10 -2.71 4.49
C LEU A 248 -6.65 -3.90 5.35
N LEU A 249 -6.46 -3.69 6.65
CA LEU A 249 -6.11 -4.76 7.59
C LEU A 249 -7.17 -5.88 7.57
N GLU A 250 -8.45 -5.52 7.59
CA GLU A 250 -9.55 -6.48 7.46
C GLU A 250 -9.44 -7.31 6.18
N ARG A 251 -9.30 -6.66 5.02
CA ARG A 251 -9.15 -7.36 3.72
C ARG A 251 -7.95 -8.30 3.70
N ILE A 252 -6.82 -7.90 4.32
CA ILE A 252 -5.62 -8.74 4.41
C ILE A 252 -5.88 -9.97 5.29
N ILE A 253 -6.53 -9.81 6.45
CA ILE A 253 -6.86 -10.92 7.34
C ILE A 253 -7.89 -11.86 6.70
N ASP A 254 -8.88 -11.34 5.99
CA ASP A 254 -9.89 -12.15 5.29
C ASP A 254 -9.28 -12.97 4.15
N GLU A 255 -8.39 -12.37 3.35
CA GLU A 255 -7.66 -13.10 2.31
C GLU A 255 -6.71 -14.14 2.92
N LEU A 256 -6.06 -13.83 4.05
CA LEU A 256 -5.23 -14.78 4.80
C LEU A 256 -6.06 -15.98 5.30
N ALA A 257 -7.26 -15.70 5.85
CA ALA A 257 -8.20 -16.70 6.34
C ALA A 257 -8.74 -17.59 5.21
N TRP A 258 -9.01 -17.01 4.04
CA TRP A 258 -9.40 -17.76 2.85
C TRP A 258 -8.26 -18.66 2.37
N ARG A 259 -7.03 -18.14 2.29
CA ARG A 259 -5.85 -18.89 1.79
C ARG A 259 -5.50 -20.09 2.65
N GLN A 260 -5.53 -19.97 3.97
CA GLN A 260 -5.22 -21.12 4.84
C GLN A 260 -6.22 -22.29 4.67
N GLY A 261 -7.43 -22.01 4.15
CA GLY A 261 -8.43 -23.04 3.85
C GLY A 261 -8.16 -23.80 2.54
N LEU A 262 -7.18 -23.36 1.74
CA LEU A 262 -6.82 -23.94 0.46
C LEU A 262 -5.59 -24.83 0.59
N ARG A 263 -5.62 -25.99 -0.09
CA ARG A 263 -4.52 -26.97 -0.08
C ARG A 263 -3.16 -26.42 -0.54
N ASP A 264 -3.17 -25.49 -1.48
CA ASP A 264 -1.99 -24.81 -2.04
C ASP A 264 -2.08 -23.27 -1.83
N GLY A 265 -2.73 -22.81 -0.76
CA GLY A 265 -3.21 -21.42 -0.63
C GLY A 265 -2.16 -20.30 -0.73
N PHE A 266 -0.90 -20.59 -0.43
CA PHE A 266 0.23 -19.64 -0.55
C PHE A 266 1.12 -19.91 -1.79
N ARG A 267 0.76 -20.88 -2.63
CA ARG A 267 1.53 -21.25 -3.82
C ARG A 267 1.42 -20.16 -4.89
N GLY A 268 2.56 -19.67 -5.37
CA GLY A 268 2.61 -18.68 -6.47
C GLY A 268 2.52 -17.21 -6.03
N GLY A 269 2.65 -16.93 -4.73
CA GLY A 269 2.70 -15.57 -4.18
C GLY A 269 3.60 -15.48 -2.95
N ALA A 270 3.37 -14.45 -2.14
CA ALA A 270 4.01 -14.24 -0.85
C ALA A 270 3.63 -15.36 0.14
N ASP A 271 4.62 -15.81 0.93
CA ASP A 271 4.43 -16.80 1.98
C ASP A 271 3.65 -16.24 3.17
N GLY A 272 3.10 -17.13 4.02
CA GLY A 272 2.28 -16.73 5.16
C GLY A 272 3.03 -15.83 6.15
N ALA A 273 4.34 -16.00 6.29
CA ALA A 273 5.20 -15.13 7.08
C ALA A 273 5.14 -13.67 6.60
N GLU A 274 5.20 -13.41 5.30
CA GLU A 274 5.13 -12.07 4.75
C GLU A 274 3.77 -11.41 5.01
N TRP A 275 2.66 -12.15 4.86
CA TRP A 275 1.31 -11.67 5.21
C TRP A 275 1.24 -11.25 6.68
N LEU A 276 1.72 -12.11 7.59
CA LEU A 276 1.69 -11.86 9.03
C LEU A 276 2.64 -10.74 9.45
N SER A 277 3.80 -10.63 8.82
CA SER A 277 4.73 -9.51 9.02
C SER A 277 4.09 -8.19 8.65
N VAL A 278 3.34 -8.14 7.55
CA VAL A 278 2.59 -6.97 7.12
C VAL A 278 1.48 -6.64 8.10
N VAL A 279 0.66 -7.61 8.51
CA VAL A 279 -0.40 -7.45 9.53
C VAL A 279 0.16 -6.80 10.80
N ALA A 280 1.33 -7.24 11.26
CA ALA A 280 1.99 -6.72 12.46
C ALA A 280 2.42 -5.24 12.35
N ARG A 281 2.45 -4.64 11.15
CA ARG A 281 2.81 -3.22 10.95
C ARG A 281 1.64 -2.27 11.09
N PHE A 282 0.42 -2.78 10.99
CA PHE A 282 -0.78 -1.94 11.05
C PHE A 282 -0.96 -1.32 12.43
N ARG A 283 -1.45 -0.08 12.45
CA ARG A 283 -1.74 0.69 13.66
C ARG A 283 -3.21 0.64 14.04
N ALA A 284 -4.09 0.65 13.04
CA ALA A 284 -5.54 0.68 13.22
C ALA A 284 -6.13 -0.72 13.45
N TRP A 285 -5.87 -1.28 14.64
CA TRP A 285 -6.48 -2.54 15.07
C TRP A 285 -7.87 -2.31 15.64
N ASN A 286 -8.80 -3.21 15.33
CA ASN A 286 -10.08 -3.32 16.00
C ASN A 286 -10.22 -4.74 16.59
N PRO A 287 -11.21 -4.97 17.48
CA PRO A 287 -11.42 -6.28 18.09
C PRO A 287 -11.68 -7.42 17.10
N ALA A 288 -12.38 -7.17 16.00
CA ALA A 288 -12.69 -8.19 14.99
C ALA A 288 -11.41 -8.70 14.30
N HIS A 289 -10.44 -7.83 14.01
CA HIS A 289 -9.14 -8.20 13.46
C HIS A 289 -8.40 -9.20 14.36
N LEU A 290 -8.31 -8.89 15.66
CA LEU A 290 -7.63 -9.74 16.62
C LEU A 290 -8.33 -11.10 16.76
N ARG A 291 -9.67 -11.14 16.81
CA ARG A 291 -10.45 -12.38 16.86
C ARG A 291 -10.24 -13.24 15.63
N LYS A 292 -10.45 -12.68 14.43
CA LYS A 292 -10.28 -13.38 13.15
C LYS A 292 -8.86 -13.96 13.07
N LEU A 293 -7.84 -13.16 13.34
CA LEU A 293 -6.44 -13.60 13.34
C LEU A 293 -6.21 -14.73 14.34
N ALA A 294 -6.63 -14.58 15.59
CA ALA A 294 -6.40 -15.55 16.65
C ALA A 294 -7.03 -16.94 16.37
N LEU A 295 -8.04 -17.02 15.50
CA LEU A 295 -8.69 -18.26 15.09
C LEU A 295 -7.99 -18.99 13.93
N LEU A 296 -6.96 -18.38 13.29
CA LEU A 296 -6.22 -18.97 12.17
C LEU A 296 -5.19 -20.04 12.63
N GLU A 297 -5.66 -21.08 13.33
CA GLU A 297 -4.79 -22.09 13.97
C GLU A 297 -3.89 -22.86 12.99
N SER A 298 -4.31 -23.04 11.74
CA SER A 298 -3.52 -23.74 10.72
C SER A 298 -2.18 -23.04 10.46
N LEU A 299 -2.14 -21.71 10.50
CA LEU A 299 -0.91 -20.95 10.31
C LEU A 299 0.07 -21.12 11.47
N LEU A 300 -0.40 -21.54 12.65
CA LEU A 300 0.47 -21.81 13.78
C LEU A 300 1.48 -22.92 13.44
N GLY A 301 1.06 -23.91 12.63
CA GLY A 301 1.89 -25.06 12.27
C GLY A 301 2.99 -24.78 11.25
N GLU A 302 2.87 -23.74 10.43
CA GLU A 302 3.84 -23.40 9.38
C GLU A 302 4.57 -22.09 9.71
N GLU A 303 3.85 -21.09 10.22
CA GLU A 303 4.31 -19.71 10.39
C GLU A 303 4.20 -19.24 11.86
N SER A 304 4.63 -20.10 12.79
CA SER A 304 4.43 -19.93 14.24
C SER A 304 4.89 -18.58 14.78
N ALA A 305 6.14 -18.18 14.50
CA ALA A 305 6.71 -16.96 15.08
C ALA A 305 6.07 -15.67 14.52
N PRO A 306 5.89 -15.51 13.18
CA PRO A 306 5.14 -14.38 12.62
C PRO A 306 3.70 -14.29 13.16
N MET A 307 3.03 -15.43 13.33
CA MET A 307 1.65 -15.49 13.83
C MET A 307 1.55 -14.98 15.28
N LEU A 308 2.40 -15.49 16.17
CA LEU A 308 2.45 -15.04 17.56
C LEU A 308 2.88 -13.57 17.67
N ALA A 309 3.80 -13.11 16.81
CA ALA A 309 4.17 -11.70 16.73
C ALA A 309 3.00 -10.80 16.33
N ALA A 310 2.23 -11.16 15.30
CA ALA A 310 1.07 -10.40 14.86
C ALA A 310 -0.02 -10.32 15.95
N ILE A 311 -0.32 -11.43 16.63
CA ILE A 311 -1.27 -11.43 17.76
C ILE A 311 -0.77 -10.54 18.90
N ARG A 312 0.52 -10.60 19.27
CA ARG A 312 1.10 -9.71 20.31
C ARG A 312 0.89 -8.24 19.97
N ILE A 313 1.12 -7.84 18.71
CA ILE A 313 0.88 -6.47 18.28
C ILE A 313 -0.60 -6.12 18.44
N GLY A 314 -1.51 -6.96 17.96
CA GLY A 314 -2.95 -6.72 18.12
C GLY A 314 -3.37 -6.56 19.58
N VAL A 315 -2.87 -7.43 20.46
CA VAL A 315 -3.10 -7.34 21.92
C VAL A 315 -2.57 -6.02 22.48
N ALA A 316 -1.34 -5.63 22.17
CA ALA A 316 -0.75 -4.38 22.64
C ALA A 316 -1.54 -3.15 22.16
N ARG A 317 -2.03 -3.17 20.92
CA ARG A 317 -2.79 -2.06 20.31
C ARG A 317 -4.18 -1.88 20.92
N LEU A 318 -4.80 -2.98 21.34
CA LEU A 318 -6.16 -2.99 21.89
C LEU A 318 -6.19 -2.94 23.42
N TRP A 319 -5.06 -3.09 24.10
CA TRP A 319 -5.01 -3.26 25.55
C TRP A 319 -5.70 -2.14 26.34
N ASP A 320 -5.47 -0.88 25.93
CA ASP A 320 -5.97 0.30 26.64
C ASP A 320 -7.36 0.74 26.18
N THR A 321 -7.79 0.33 24.97
CA THR A 321 -9.04 0.79 24.34
C THR A 321 -10.15 -0.26 24.35
N HIS A 322 -9.79 -1.54 24.19
CA HIS A 322 -10.69 -2.69 24.11
C HIS A 322 -10.18 -3.81 25.00
N ARG A 323 -10.18 -3.55 26.31
CA ARG A 323 -9.47 -4.35 27.29
C ARG A 323 -9.92 -5.81 27.34
N ALA A 324 -11.22 -6.06 27.24
CA ALA A 324 -11.78 -7.42 27.31
C ALA A 324 -11.27 -8.29 26.14
N GLU A 325 -11.31 -7.75 24.93
CA GLU A 325 -10.87 -8.44 23.71
C GLU A 325 -9.36 -8.62 23.66
N ALA A 326 -8.61 -7.66 24.19
CA ALA A 326 -7.17 -7.79 24.34
C ALA A 326 -6.80 -8.89 25.37
N VAL A 327 -7.58 -9.06 26.45
CA VAL A 327 -7.42 -10.18 27.39
C VAL A 327 -7.75 -11.52 26.70
N TYR A 328 -8.83 -11.61 25.94
CA TYR A 328 -9.14 -12.79 25.12
C TYR A 328 -7.98 -13.14 24.18
N GLY A 329 -7.45 -12.15 23.46
CA GLY A 329 -6.31 -12.32 22.56
C GLY A 329 -5.03 -12.72 23.29
N ALA A 330 -4.78 -12.18 24.49
CA ALA A 330 -3.63 -12.55 25.32
C ALA A 330 -3.72 -14.00 25.82
N LEU A 331 -4.90 -14.43 26.28
CA LEU A 331 -5.12 -15.83 26.67
C LEU A 331 -4.95 -16.78 25.47
N THR A 332 -5.46 -16.39 24.31
CA THR A 332 -5.32 -17.16 23.06
C THR A 332 -3.88 -17.21 22.57
N LEU A 333 -3.13 -16.12 22.67
CA LEU A 333 -1.68 -16.06 22.38
C LEU A 333 -0.91 -17.06 23.23
N LEU A 334 -1.14 -17.06 24.55
CA LEU A 334 -0.46 -17.94 25.49
C LEU A 334 -0.84 -19.42 25.25
N ARG A 335 -2.10 -19.69 24.92
CA ARG A 335 -2.56 -21.02 24.49
C ARG A 335 -1.80 -21.49 23.26
N HIS A 336 -1.70 -20.66 22.22
CA HIS A 336 -1.04 -21.00 20.97
C HIS A 336 0.45 -21.26 21.15
N ALA A 337 1.16 -20.38 21.88
CA ALA A 337 2.58 -20.56 22.17
C ALA A 337 2.84 -21.86 22.96
N ARG A 338 1.95 -22.19 23.91
CA ARG A 338 2.04 -23.45 24.65
C ARG A 338 1.82 -24.67 23.76
N ARG A 339 0.75 -24.66 22.95
CA ARG A 339 0.40 -25.76 22.06
C ARG A 339 1.56 -26.08 21.12
N LEU A 340 2.25 -25.07 20.60
CA LEU A 340 3.45 -25.24 19.79
C LEU A 340 4.54 -26.01 20.53
N LYS A 341 4.89 -25.55 21.74
CA LYS A 341 5.88 -26.21 22.59
C LYS A 341 5.51 -27.67 22.88
N GLU A 342 4.25 -27.96 23.20
CA GLU A 342 3.81 -29.32 23.52
C GLU A 342 3.81 -30.24 22.31
N TRP A 343 3.40 -29.73 21.15
CA TRP A 343 3.29 -30.49 19.91
C TRP A 343 4.66 -30.78 19.28
N ARG A 344 5.48 -29.75 19.10
CA ARG A 344 6.77 -29.86 18.40
C ARG A 344 7.93 -30.23 19.31
N LYS A 345 7.84 -29.91 20.61
CA LYS A 345 8.86 -30.18 21.64
C LYS A 345 10.25 -29.62 21.30
N GLN A 346 10.33 -28.48 20.62
CA GLN A 346 11.58 -27.80 20.30
C GLN A 346 11.93 -26.74 21.34
N LEU A 347 13.24 -26.49 21.56
CA LEU A 347 13.71 -25.44 22.46
C LEU A 347 13.21 -24.04 22.05
N ALA A 348 13.20 -23.75 20.75
CA ALA A 348 12.75 -22.47 20.22
C ALA A 348 11.27 -22.18 20.58
N ASP A 349 10.40 -23.19 20.59
CA ASP A 349 9.00 -23.03 20.97
C ASP A 349 8.86 -22.76 22.49
N ALA A 350 9.76 -23.32 23.31
CA ALA A 350 9.79 -23.04 24.75
C ALA A 350 10.26 -21.60 25.05
N ASP A 351 11.21 -21.10 24.28
CA ASP A 351 11.61 -19.70 24.33
C ASP A 351 10.47 -18.77 23.88
N GLU A 352 9.78 -19.09 22.79
CA GLU A 352 8.66 -18.26 22.32
C GLU A 352 7.48 -18.21 23.32
N GLU A 353 7.17 -19.33 24.00
CA GLU A 353 6.21 -19.35 25.11
C GLU A 353 6.62 -18.39 26.23
N ARG A 354 7.90 -18.39 26.59
CA ARG A 354 8.46 -17.49 27.61
C ARG A 354 8.35 -16.04 27.18
N VAL A 355 8.71 -15.71 25.94
CA VAL A 355 8.58 -14.34 25.40
C VAL A 355 7.11 -13.89 25.42
N CYS A 356 6.16 -14.75 25.04
CA CYS A 356 4.73 -14.42 25.11
C CYS A 356 4.25 -14.21 26.56
N MET A 357 4.67 -15.07 27.50
CA MET A 357 4.34 -14.92 28.92
C MET A 357 4.90 -13.62 29.51
N GLU A 358 6.15 -13.30 29.22
CA GLU A 358 6.80 -12.06 29.67
C GLU A 358 6.12 -10.83 29.08
N PHE A 359 5.79 -10.86 27.79
CA PHE A 359 5.02 -9.81 27.13
C PHE A 359 3.70 -9.55 27.86
N VAL A 360 2.86 -10.58 28.05
CA VAL A 360 1.56 -10.41 28.72
C VAL A 360 1.76 -9.94 30.17
N ARG A 361 2.72 -10.51 30.90
CA ARG A 361 2.98 -10.14 32.31
C ARG A 361 3.34 -8.66 32.47
N ASN A 362 4.04 -8.09 31.49
CA ASN A 362 4.51 -6.70 31.53
C ASN A 362 3.43 -5.67 31.13
N LEU A 363 2.27 -6.11 30.65
CA LEU A 363 1.13 -5.23 30.41
C LEU A 363 0.45 -4.84 31.75
N PRO A 364 -0.19 -3.66 31.85
CA PRO A 364 -0.95 -3.27 33.05
C PRO A 364 -1.95 -4.37 33.46
N ASP A 365 -1.92 -4.86 34.69
CA ASP A 365 -2.69 -6.01 35.22
C ASP A 365 -2.50 -7.36 34.49
N GLY A 366 -1.51 -7.47 33.62
CA GLY A 366 -1.23 -8.66 32.84
C GLY A 366 -0.78 -9.87 33.67
N ALA A 367 -0.22 -9.63 34.86
CA ALA A 367 0.11 -10.70 35.82
C ALA A 367 -1.13 -11.53 36.22
N ALA A 368 -2.31 -10.90 36.32
CA ALA A 368 -3.55 -11.62 36.59
C ALA A 368 -3.95 -12.53 35.43
N VAL A 369 -3.78 -12.07 34.19
CA VAL A 369 -4.06 -12.86 32.98
C VAL A 369 -3.13 -14.08 32.90
N VAL A 370 -1.84 -13.91 33.20
CA VAL A 370 -0.89 -15.02 33.28
C VAL A 370 -1.26 -16.01 34.38
N ALA A 371 -1.67 -15.53 35.57
CA ALA A 371 -2.11 -16.40 36.66
C ALA A 371 -3.36 -17.22 36.29
N ILE A 372 -4.35 -16.58 35.66
CA ILE A 372 -5.57 -17.25 35.15
C ILE A 372 -5.19 -18.29 34.11
N ARG A 373 -4.33 -17.93 33.14
CA ARG A 373 -3.84 -18.86 32.13
C ARG A 373 -3.18 -20.08 32.76
N ASN A 374 -2.28 -19.90 33.74
CA ASN A 374 -1.61 -21.02 34.40
C ASN A 374 -2.58 -21.93 35.17
N LYS A 375 -3.68 -21.38 35.71
CA LYS A 375 -4.76 -22.21 36.28
C LYS A 375 -5.52 -22.97 35.21
N TRP A 376 -5.74 -22.36 34.06
CA TRP A 376 -6.35 -23.00 32.90
C TRP A 376 -5.45 -24.04 32.23
N GLU A 377 -4.13 -23.95 32.37
CA GLU A 377 -3.21 -25.02 31.92
C GLU A 377 -3.48 -26.35 32.63
N SER A 378 -4.10 -26.33 33.82
CA SER A 378 -4.54 -27.57 34.49
C SER A 378 -5.78 -28.21 33.85
N LEU A 379 -6.41 -27.53 32.88
CA LEU A 379 -7.47 -28.06 32.03
C LEU A 379 -6.86 -28.60 30.74
N PRO A 380 -7.34 -29.72 30.17
CA PRO A 380 -6.81 -30.25 28.91
C PRO A 380 -6.98 -29.23 27.78
N VAL A 381 -5.87 -28.83 27.14
CA VAL A 381 -5.88 -27.77 26.11
C VAL A 381 -5.89 -28.32 24.68
N ALA A 382 -5.72 -29.63 24.46
CA ALA A 382 -5.63 -30.21 23.11
C ALA A 382 -6.44 -31.50 22.92
N PRO A 383 -7.07 -31.72 21.75
CA PRO A 383 -7.53 -33.04 21.34
C PRO A 383 -6.30 -33.91 21.04
N GLY A 384 -5.96 -34.82 21.94
CA GLY A 384 -4.95 -35.88 21.70
C GLY A 384 -3.64 -35.80 22.48
N GLY A 385 -3.41 -34.76 23.29
CA GLY A 385 -2.34 -34.77 24.31
C GLY A 385 -2.87 -35.33 25.63
N ALA A 386 -2.14 -36.20 26.33
CA ALA A 386 -2.45 -36.47 27.74
C ALA A 386 -2.25 -35.15 28.53
N PRO A 387 -3.22 -34.72 29.37
CA PRO A 387 -3.82 -35.56 30.41
C PRO A 387 -5.37 -35.53 30.48
N ARG A 388 -5.98 -36.70 30.67
CA ARG A 388 -7.40 -36.85 31.10
C ARG A 388 -7.57 -36.52 32.60
N GLU A 389 -6.90 -35.49 33.14
CA GLU A 389 -6.90 -35.23 34.58
C GLU A 389 -8.18 -34.54 35.06
N TRP A 390 -8.72 -33.57 34.32
CA TRP A 390 -9.92 -32.84 34.74
C TRP A 390 -11.14 -33.77 34.94
N GLY A 391 -11.37 -34.70 34.01
CA GLY A 391 -12.41 -35.71 34.14
C GLY A 391 -12.19 -36.71 35.28
N LEU A 392 -10.98 -36.80 35.83
CA LEU A 392 -10.61 -37.65 36.96
C LEU A 392 -10.60 -36.89 38.30
N LEU A 393 -10.69 -35.56 38.28
CA LEU A 393 -10.80 -34.77 39.51
C LEU A 393 -12.16 -34.99 40.17
N SER A 394 -12.16 -35.20 41.49
CA SER A 394 -13.39 -35.20 42.30
C SER A 394 -14.12 -33.84 42.19
N ASP A 395 -15.44 -33.84 42.34
CA ASP A 395 -16.26 -32.61 42.31
C ASP A 395 -15.74 -31.55 43.29
N ARG A 396 -15.31 -31.97 44.48
CA ARG A 396 -14.71 -31.06 45.48
C ARG A 396 -13.45 -30.34 44.97
N ALA A 397 -12.60 -31.02 44.20
CA ALA A 397 -11.40 -30.41 43.65
C ALA A 397 -11.77 -29.39 42.55
N LYS A 398 -12.76 -29.72 41.72
CA LYS A 398 -13.33 -28.81 40.72
C LYS A 398 -13.97 -27.59 41.38
N ASP A 399 -14.71 -27.76 42.47
CA ASP A 399 -15.34 -26.66 43.23
C ASP A 399 -14.33 -25.69 43.83
N VAL A 400 -13.25 -26.22 44.42
CA VAL A 400 -12.16 -25.40 44.94
C VAL A 400 -11.51 -24.59 43.82
N TRP A 401 -11.30 -25.21 42.65
CA TRP A 401 -10.76 -24.51 41.48
C TRP A 401 -11.71 -23.39 41.01
N ARG A 402 -13.01 -23.69 40.87
CA ARG A 402 -14.05 -22.73 40.45
C ARG A 402 -14.11 -21.53 41.38
N THR A 403 -14.20 -21.80 42.69
CA THR A 403 -14.24 -20.76 43.73
C THR A 403 -13.01 -19.84 43.68
N ARG A 404 -11.81 -20.41 43.48
CA ARG A 404 -10.57 -19.63 43.37
C ARG A 404 -10.54 -18.77 42.11
N LEU A 405 -11.04 -19.27 40.99
CA LEU A 405 -11.12 -18.50 39.75
C LEU A 405 -12.13 -17.35 39.88
N SER A 406 -13.34 -17.63 40.41
CA SER A 406 -14.37 -16.61 40.62
C SER A 406 -13.88 -15.50 41.56
N SER A 407 -13.20 -15.85 42.65
CA SER A 407 -12.63 -14.88 43.59
C SER A 407 -11.61 -13.93 42.92
N GLU A 408 -10.76 -14.43 42.02
CA GLU A 408 -9.77 -13.60 41.32
C GLU A 408 -10.36 -12.66 40.26
N LEU A 409 -11.55 -12.99 39.75
CA LEU A 409 -12.23 -12.26 38.69
C LEU A 409 -13.31 -11.29 39.20
N LYS A 410 -13.74 -11.44 40.46
CA LYS A 410 -14.86 -10.70 41.07
C LYS A 410 -14.80 -9.18 40.85
N ASP A 411 -13.62 -8.59 40.96
CA ASP A 411 -13.42 -7.14 40.88
C ASP A 411 -12.76 -6.70 39.55
N LYS A 412 -12.78 -7.57 38.52
CA LYS A 412 -12.07 -7.36 37.25
C LYS A 412 -12.98 -7.64 36.05
N PRO A 413 -13.96 -6.76 35.76
CA PRO A 413 -15.00 -7.04 34.76
C PRO A 413 -14.44 -7.25 33.34
N ASP A 414 -13.41 -6.52 32.92
CA ASP A 414 -12.85 -6.70 31.57
C ASP A 414 -12.01 -7.98 31.46
N VAL A 415 -11.33 -8.37 32.53
CA VAL A 415 -10.63 -9.67 32.59
C VAL A 415 -11.65 -10.80 32.57
N LEU A 416 -12.75 -10.66 33.31
CA LEU A 416 -13.85 -11.62 33.30
C LEU A 416 -14.44 -11.80 31.89
N LYS A 417 -14.78 -10.71 31.20
CA LYS A 417 -15.28 -10.76 29.81
C LYS A 417 -14.33 -11.52 28.89
N GLY A 418 -13.03 -11.18 28.92
CA GLY A 418 -12.02 -11.88 28.13
C GLY A 418 -11.89 -13.38 28.48
N VAL A 419 -12.01 -13.74 29.77
CA VAL A 419 -12.01 -15.14 30.22
C VAL A 419 -13.25 -15.89 29.75
N VAL A 420 -14.43 -15.26 29.79
CA VAL A 420 -15.68 -15.83 29.28
C VAL A 420 -15.55 -16.09 27.79
N GLU A 421 -15.14 -15.11 26.99
CA GLU A 421 -14.93 -15.27 25.55
C GLU A 421 -13.91 -16.40 25.25
N PHE A 422 -12.83 -16.46 26.03
CA PHE A 422 -11.82 -17.52 25.93
C PHE A 422 -12.42 -18.90 26.23
N ALA A 423 -13.34 -19.01 27.21
CA ALA A 423 -13.98 -20.28 27.60
C ALA A 423 -14.92 -20.79 26.53
N LEU A 424 -15.73 -19.87 26.01
CA LEU A 424 -16.64 -20.16 24.91
C LEU A 424 -15.86 -20.62 23.67
N SER A 425 -14.72 -19.99 23.38
CA SER A 425 -13.92 -20.30 22.19
C SER A 425 -13.13 -21.59 22.30
N TRP A 426 -12.46 -21.84 23.44
CA TRP A 426 -11.36 -22.81 23.50
C TRP A 426 -11.56 -23.97 24.48
N ALA A 427 -12.52 -23.89 25.41
CA ALA A 427 -12.73 -24.99 26.34
C ALA A 427 -13.24 -26.25 25.59
N PRO A 428 -12.62 -27.43 25.80
CA PRO A 428 -13.18 -28.70 25.32
C PRO A 428 -14.61 -28.90 25.79
N LYS A 429 -15.41 -29.70 25.07
CA LYS A 429 -16.84 -29.88 25.36
C LYS A 429 -17.12 -30.35 26.80
N ASP A 430 -16.35 -31.31 27.28
CA ASP A 430 -16.44 -31.87 28.64
C ASP A 430 -16.05 -30.85 29.72
N VAL A 431 -14.95 -30.12 29.51
CA VAL A 431 -14.52 -29.05 30.42
C VAL A 431 -15.54 -27.92 30.44
N TYR A 432 -16.06 -27.52 29.28
CA TYR A 432 -17.04 -26.45 29.16
C TYR A 432 -18.32 -26.78 29.93
N ALA A 433 -18.83 -28.01 29.84
CA ALA A 433 -20.01 -28.43 30.59
C ALA A 433 -19.83 -28.29 32.13
N ASP A 434 -18.63 -28.54 32.64
CA ASP A 434 -18.32 -28.36 34.07
C ASP A 434 -18.17 -26.88 34.48
N LEU A 435 -17.69 -26.05 33.54
CA LEU A 435 -17.50 -24.61 33.75
C LEU A 435 -18.79 -23.80 33.58
N GLU A 436 -19.73 -24.27 32.75
CA GLU A 436 -20.95 -23.57 32.37
C GLU A 436 -21.75 -23.03 33.58
N PRO A 437 -22.03 -23.81 34.65
CA PRO A 437 -22.77 -23.29 35.80
C PRO A 437 -22.06 -22.13 36.51
N MET A 438 -20.73 -22.17 36.57
CA MET A 438 -19.94 -21.09 37.16
C MET A 438 -19.93 -19.85 36.26
N LEU A 439 -19.83 -20.03 34.95
CA LEU A 439 -19.91 -18.92 33.99
C LEU A 439 -21.28 -18.22 34.09
N ILE A 440 -22.39 -18.96 34.21
CA ILE A 440 -23.73 -18.40 34.42
C ILE A 440 -23.78 -17.49 35.65
N VAL A 441 -23.29 -17.97 36.80
CA VAL A 441 -23.25 -17.19 38.05
C VAL A 441 -22.39 -15.93 37.87
N MET A 442 -21.18 -16.07 37.31
CA MET A 442 -20.27 -14.95 37.13
C MET A 442 -20.79 -13.91 36.14
N ILE A 443 -21.42 -14.35 35.05
CA ILE A 443 -22.04 -13.45 34.05
C ILE A 443 -23.17 -12.65 34.69
N THR A 444 -24.02 -13.32 35.47
CA THR A 444 -25.17 -12.72 36.16
C THR A 444 -24.71 -11.72 37.22
N GLU A 445 -23.76 -12.10 38.08
CA GLU A 445 -23.22 -11.25 39.14
C GLU A 445 -22.51 -10.01 38.58
N ALA A 446 -21.73 -10.19 37.51
CA ALA A 446 -20.99 -9.10 36.86
C ALA A 446 -21.82 -8.30 35.85
N ARG A 447 -23.04 -8.74 35.54
CA ARG A 447 -23.97 -8.10 34.59
C ARG A 447 -23.34 -7.84 33.22
N ILE A 448 -22.68 -8.84 32.66
CA ILE A 448 -21.98 -8.75 31.36
C ILE A 448 -22.79 -9.31 30.18
N ASP A 449 -24.13 -9.33 30.29
CA ASP A 449 -25.05 -9.88 29.29
C ASP A 449 -24.84 -9.25 27.90
N ALA A 450 -24.64 -7.93 27.84
CA ALA A 450 -24.37 -7.21 26.58
C ALA A 450 -23.08 -7.69 25.88
N HIS A 451 -22.07 -8.12 26.65
CA HIS A 451 -20.85 -8.69 26.06
C HIS A 451 -21.12 -10.09 25.50
N LEU A 452 -21.96 -10.88 26.17
CA LEU A 452 -22.38 -12.20 25.68
C LEU A 452 -23.23 -12.09 24.40
N GLU A 453 -24.15 -11.12 24.35
CA GLU A 453 -24.94 -10.80 23.15
C GLU A 453 -24.05 -10.35 21.98
N MET A 454 -23.00 -9.58 22.25
CA MET A 454 -22.02 -9.22 21.24
C MET A 454 -21.29 -10.45 20.69
N ILE A 455 -20.86 -11.40 21.54
CA ILE A 455 -20.21 -12.65 21.10
C ILE A 455 -21.17 -13.48 20.26
N ALA A 456 -22.43 -13.63 20.68
CA ALA A 456 -23.47 -14.30 19.90
C ALA A 456 -23.68 -13.63 18.53
N GLY A 457 -23.67 -12.30 18.49
CA GLY A 457 -23.80 -11.52 17.25
C GLY A 457 -22.61 -11.61 16.29
N LEU A 458 -21.49 -12.26 16.67
CA LEU A 458 -20.34 -12.46 15.78
C LEU A 458 -20.63 -13.47 14.64
N GLY A 459 -21.73 -14.23 14.72
CA GLY A 459 -22.16 -15.19 13.68
C GLY A 459 -21.56 -16.58 13.87
N ASP A 460 -21.12 -17.23 12.80
CA ASP A 460 -20.73 -18.65 12.84
C ASP A 460 -19.48 -18.91 13.71
N GLY A 461 -19.58 -19.90 14.62
CA GLY A 461 -18.44 -20.38 15.41
C GLY A 461 -18.84 -20.98 16.75
N VAL A 462 -17.95 -21.79 17.35
CA VAL A 462 -18.21 -22.47 18.64
C VAL A 462 -18.51 -21.47 19.76
N ALA A 463 -17.81 -20.33 19.78
CA ALA A 463 -18.01 -19.31 20.81
C ALA A 463 -19.39 -18.65 20.73
N ALA A 464 -19.83 -18.29 19.52
CA ALA A 464 -21.12 -17.66 19.27
C ALA A 464 -22.28 -18.63 19.59
N LEU A 465 -22.21 -19.88 19.12
CA LEU A 465 -23.21 -20.91 19.44
C LEU A 465 -23.34 -21.16 20.95
N ARG A 466 -22.20 -21.18 21.67
CA ARG A 466 -22.20 -21.31 23.14
C ARG A 466 -22.72 -20.05 23.83
N ALA A 467 -22.46 -18.87 23.28
CA ALA A 467 -22.99 -17.62 23.79
C ALA A 467 -24.52 -17.56 23.64
N GLU A 468 -25.06 -17.95 22.48
CA GLU A 468 -26.50 -18.06 22.23
C GLU A 468 -27.17 -19.02 23.22
N ALA A 469 -26.59 -20.22 23.42
CA ALA A 469 -27.11 -21.19 24.37
C ALA A 469 -27.12 -20.65 25.83
N LEU A 470 -26.06 -19.95 26.24
CA LEU A 470 -26.01 -19.31 27.56
C LEU A 470 -27.07 -18.20 27.71
N ILE A 471 -27.28 -17.39 26.68
CA ILE A 471 -28.30 -16.33 26.68
C ILE A 471 -29.69 -16.95 26.86
N GLU A 472 -30.00 -18.02 26.14
CA GLU A 472 -31.26 -18.74 26.30
C GLU A 472 -31.43 -19.28 27.72
N HIS A 473 -30.38 -19.88 28.29
CA HIS A 473 -30.39 -20.41 29.65
C HIS A 473 -30.64 -19.31 30.69
N LEU A 474 -29.98 -18.16 30.53
CA LEU A 474 -30.14 -16.99 31.41
C LEU A 474 -31.56 -16.40 31.31
N ARG A 475 -32.15 -16.37 30.11
CA ARG A 475 -33.53 -15.90 29.89
C ARG A 475 -34.58 -16.84 30.50
N LEU A 476 -34.37 -18.16 30.41
CA LEU A 476 -35.28 -19.16 30.97
C LEU A 476 -35.17 -19.28 32.50
N GLY A 477 -34.04 -18.90 33.09
CA GLY A 477 -33.79 -18.95 34.54
C GLY A 477 -34.22 -17.71 35.33
N GLN A 478 -34.71 -16.65 34.66
CA GLN A 478 -35.20 -15.45 35.35
C GLN A 478 -36.68 -15.63 35.75
N PRO A 479 -37.07 -15.42 37.03
CA PRO A 479 -38.49 -15.39 37.40
C PRO A 479 -39.16 -14.21 36.68
N SER A 480 -40.24 -14.51 35.96
CA SER A 480 -41.09 -13.57 35.23
C SER A 480 -41.69 -12.48 36.13
#